data_AF-A0A2E2ATV3-F1
#
_entry.id   AF-A0A2E2ATV3-F1
#
_cell.length_a   1.000
_cell.length_b   1.000
_cell.length_c   1.000
_cell.angle_alpha   90.00
_cell.angle_beta   90.00
_cell.angle_gamma   90.00
#
_symmetry.space_group_name_H-M   'P 1'
#
loop_
_entity.id
_entity.type
_entity.pdbx_description
1 polymer ?
#
loop_
_entity_poly.entity_id
_entity_poly.type
_entity_poly.pdbx_seq_one_letter_code
_entity_poly.pdbx_strand_id
1 'polypeptide(L)'
;MDEMEKVAAATTIPVAAGENLQGLEDFSRLIDKRAVSVLNLPPPNVGGLTEARKIAALAEIRGMQIAPHFFSYGPLCWVAMANLCMATPNVLILEANSLRESPSGPKGLNMNQFFKEPIKIDGYYFVPSGKPGLGYEYDEKFVVNRRRLA
;
A
#
# COMPACT_ATOMS: atom_id res chain seq x y z
N MET A 1 -20.29 8.96 1.50
CA MET A 1 -19.76 9.27 0.14
C MET A 1 -20.41 10.52 -0.44
N ASP A 2 -21.72 10.73 -0.29
CA ASP A 2 -22.38 11.95 -0.81
C ASP A 2 -21.81 13.25 -0.23
N GLU A 3 -21.52 13.29 1.07
CA GLU A 3 -20.85 14.45 1.66
C GLU A 3 -19.41 14.62 1.17
N MET A 4 -18.71 13.53 0.83
CA MET A 4 -17.37 13.60 0.26
C MET A 4 -17.39 14.18 -1.15
N GLU A 5 -18.39 13.82 -1.95
CA GLU A 5 -18.64 14.40 -3.27
C GLU A 5 -18.85 15.92 -3.18
N LYS A 6 -19.68 16.38 -2.23
CA LYS A 6 -19.88 17.82 -1.98
C LYS A 6 -18.58 18.53 -1.60
N VAL A 7 -17.77 17.92 -0.73
CA VAL A 7 -16.47 18.47 -0.33
C VAL A 7 -15.53 18.54 -1.54
N ALA A 8 -15.40 17.46 -2.31
CA ALA A 8 -14.55 17.39 -3.48
C ALA A 8 -14.96 18.42 -4.56
N ALA A 9 -16.26 18.63 -4.77
CA ALA A 9 -16.77 19.62 -5.71
C ALA A 9 -16.59 21.08 -5.21
N ALA A 10 -16.46 21.30 -3.91
CA ALA A 10 -16.34 22.61 -3.29
C ALA A 10 -14.89 23.09 -3.10
N THR A 11 -13.89 22.31 -3.50
CA THR A 11 -12.47 22.64 -3.32
C THR A 11 -11.66 22.33 -4.58
N THR A 12 -10.52 23.01 -4.71
CA THR A 12 -9.50 22.69 -5.73
C THR A 12 -8.39 21.80 -5.17
N ILE A 13 -8.42 21.51 -3.87
CA ILE A 13 -7.43 20.65 -3.20
C ILE A 13 -7.79 19.18 -3.51
N PRO A 14 -6.85 18.35 -4.04
CA PRO A 14 -7.12 16.94 -4.29
C PRO A 14 -7.57 16.22 -3.01
N VAL A 15 -8.72 15.54 -3.08
CA VAL A 15 -9.25 14.73 -1.98
C VAL A 15 -8.74 13.30 -2.13
N ALA A 16 -8.17 12.75 -1.04
CA ALA A 16 -7.75 11.36 -0.94
C ALA A 16 -8.62 10.60 0.07
N ALA A 17 -9.07 9.40 -0.29
CA ALA A 17 -9.77 8.49 0.63
C ALA A 17 -9.72 7.04 0.12
N GLY A 18 -10.15 6.09 0.95
CA GLY A 18 -10.24 4.68 0.57
C GLY A 18 -9.67 3.70 1.61
N GLU A 19 -8.95 4.19 2.62
CA GLU A 19 -8.21 3.36 3.57
C GLU A 19 -9.07 2.37 4.37
N ASN A 20 -10.36 2.68 4.54
CA ASN A 20 -11.35 1.85 5.25
C ASN A 20 -12.33 1.14 4.32
N LEU A 21 -12.20 1.30 2.99
CA LEU A 21 -13.09 0.67 2.01
C LEU A 21 -12.65 -0.76 1.68
N GLN A 22 -13.61 -1.60 1.30
CA GLN A 22 -13.39 -3.03 1.06
C GLN A 22 -13.86 -3.45 -0.33
N GLY A 23 -13.00 -4.15 -1.05
CA GLY A 23 -13.29 -4.74 -2.35
C GLY A 23 -13.54 -3.73 -3.48
N LEU A 24 -13.77 -4.27 -4.68
CA LEU A 24 -13.98 -3.45 -5.89
C LEU A 24 -15.29 -2.64 -5.86
N GLU A 25 -16.33 -3.13 -5.19
CA GLU A 25 -17.65 -2.49 -5.17
C GLU A 25 -17.60 -1.11 -4.48
N ASP A 26 -17.01 -1.03 -3.29
CA ASP A 26 -16.87 0.23 -2.55
C ASP A 26 -16.06 1.25 -3.34
N PHE A 27 -14.97 0.79 -3.97
CA PHE A 27 -14.11 1.64 -4.78
C PHE A 27 -14.80 2.10 -6.06
N SER A 28 -15.57 1.23 -6.73
CA SER A 28 -16.35 1.63 -7.91
C SER A 28 -17.33 2.75 -7.56
N ARG A 29 -18.07 2.60 -6.45
CA ARG A 29 -19.00 3.64 -5.97
C ARG A 29 -18.30 4.96 -5.67
N LEU A 30 -17.12 4.91 -5.05
CA LEU A 30 -16.33 6.10 -4.73
C LEU A 30 -15.85 6.81 -6.01
N ILE A 31 -15.36 6.03 -6.99
CA ILE A 31 -14.87 6.51 -8.29
C ILE A 31 -16.01 7.10 -9.12
N ASP A 32 -17.15 6.42 -9.22
CA ASP A 32 -18.30 6.85 -10.02
C ASP A 32 -18.88 8.18 -9.51
N LYS A 33 -18.85 8.39 -8.20
CA LYS A 33 -19.24 9.67 -7.57
C LYS A 33 -18.23 10.79 -7.76
N ARG A 34 -17.01 10.49 -8.25
CA ARG A 34 -15.89 11.44 -8.33
C ARG A 34 -15.63 12.15 -6.99
N ALA A 35 -15.84 11.44 -5.89
CA ALA A 35 -15.69 11.98 -4.53
C ALA A 35 -14.22 12.11 -4.08
N VAL A 36 -13.28 11.65 -4.92
CA VAL A 36 -11.84 11.69 -4.68
C VAL A 36 -11.08 11.87 -6.00
N SER A 37 -9.84 12.34 -5.90
CA SER A 37 -8.86 12.34 -6.99
C SER A 37 -7.74 11.33 -6.78
N VAL A 38 -7.54 10.90 -5.52
CA VAL A 38 -6.52 9.92 -5.12
C VAL A 38 -7.16 8.80 -4.29
N LEU A 39 -6.93 7.55 -4.68
CA LEU A 39 -7.44 6.38 -3.97
C LEU A 39 -6.39 5.83 -3.02
N ASN A 40 -6.69 5.91 -1.72
CA ASN A 40 -5.91 5.28 -0.66
C ASN A 40 -6.34 3.81 -0.50
N LEU A 41 -6.05 2.96 -1.48
CA LEU A 41 -6.42 1.54 -1.36
C LEU A 41 -5.43 0.75 -0.47
N PRO A 42 -5.92 -0.04 0.49
CA PRO A 42 -5.11 -1.02 1.21
C PRO A 42 -5.24 -2.41 0.55
N PRO A 43 -4.22 -2.94 -0.17
CA PRO A 43 -4.32 -4.23 -0.84
C PRO A 43 -4.80 -5.41 0.04
N PRO A 44 -4.43 -5.51 1.33
CA PRO A 44 -4.98 -6.54 2.22
C PRO A 44 -6.50 -6.48 2.40
N ASN A 45 -7.08 -5.27 2.52
CA ASN A 45 -8.50 -5.13 2.83
C ASN A 45 -9.37 -5.16 1.56
N VAL A 46 -8.78 -4.95 0.38
CA VAL A 46 -9.53 -4.95 -0.89
C VAL A 46 -9.57 -6.31 -1.59
N GLY A 47 -8.95 -7.35 -1.03
CA GLY A 47 -8.92 -8.70 -1.62
C GLY A 47 -7.62 -9.08 -2.31
N GLY A 48 -6.52 -8.40 -1.99
CA GLY A 48 -5.18 -8.70 -2.47
C GLY A 48 -4.79 -7.97 -3.76
N LEU A 49 -3.66 -8.37 -4.34
CA LEU A 49 -3.06 -7.67 -5.49
C LEU A 49 -3.96 -7.68 -6.74
N THR A 50 -4.71 -8.76 -6.96
CA THR A 50 -5.58 -8.89 -8.13
C THR A 50 -6.72 -7.87 -8.09
N GLU A 51 -7.42 -7.74 -6.97
CA GLU A 51 -8.48 -6.74 -6.82
C GLU A 51 -7.91 -5.33 -6.79
N ALA A 52 -6.77 -5.12 -6.11
CA ALA A 52 -6.08 -3.84 -6.13
C ALA A 52 -5.73 -3.38 -7.56
N ARG A 53 -5.30 -4.28 -8.45
CA ARG A 53 -5.06 -3.98 -9.87
C ARG A 53 -6.33 -3.61 -10.64
N LYS A 54 -7.46 -4.26 -10.36
CA LYS A 54 -8.76 -3.90 -10.98
C LYS A 54 -9.19 -2.50 -10.57
N ILE A 55 -9.08 -2.19 -9.28
CA ILE A 55 -9.36 -0.85 -8.75
C ILE A 55 -8.45 0.20 -9.41
N ALA A 56 -7.15 -0.09 -9.49
CA ALA A 56 -6.18 0.81 -10.11
C ALA A 56 -6.49 1.11 -11.58
N ALA A 57 -6.82 0.08 -12.36
CA ALA A 57 -7.22 0.22 -13.76
C ALA A 57 -8.52 1.02 -13.92
N LEU A 58 -9.50 0.82 -13.04
CA LEU A 58 -10.73 1.60 -13.04
C LEU A 58 -10.46 3.09 -12.75
N ALA A 59 -9.57 3.36 -11.79
CA ALA A 59 -9.13 4.70 -11.43
C ALA A 59 -8.39 5.39 -12.58
N GLU A 60 -7.50 4.66 -13.26
CA GLU A 60 -6.72 5.14 -14.40
C GLU A 60 -7.63 5.68 -15.52
N ILE A 61 -8.65 4.92 -15.91
CA ILE A 61 -9.62 5.30 -16.94
C ILE A 61 -10.43 6.55 -16.54
N ARG A 62 -10.48 6.87 -15.24
CA ARG A 62 -11.19 8.04 -14.69
C ARG A 62 -10.26 9.22 -14.41
N GLY A 63 -8.98 9.12 -14.75
CA GLY A 63 -7.98 10.15 -14.50
C GLY A 63 -7.64 10.32 -13.02
N MET A 64 -7.85 9.27 -12.21
CA MET A 64 -7.56 9.26 -10.79
C MET A 64 -6.25 8.51 -10.52
N GLN A 65 -5.54 8.93 -9.49
CA GLN A 65 -4.31 8.27 -9.04
C GLN A 65 -4.59 7.30 -7.90
N ILE A 66 -3.69 6.35 -7.70
CA ILE A 66 -3.66 5.51 -6.49
C ILE A 66 -2.50 5.92 -5.58
N ALA A 67 -2.73 5.85 -4.27
CA ALA A 67 -1.70 5.98 -3.26
C ALA A 67 -1.88 4.85 -2.23
N PRO A 68 -1.31 3.65 -2.47
CA PRO A 68 -1.60 2.50 -1.64
C PRO A 68 -1.30 2.74 -0.16
N HIS A 69 -2.31 2.51 0.68
CA HIS A 69 -2.27 2.75 2.13
C HIS A 69 -1.57 1.59 2.85
N PHE A 70 -0.64 1.92 3.76
CA PHE A 70 0.13 0.96 4.52
C PHE A 70 0.19 1.30 6.01
N PHE A 71 -0.58 0.56 6.82
CA PHE A 71 -0.49 0.63 8.28
C PHE A 71 -0.46 -0.77 8.90
N SER A 72 0.64 -1.08 9.59
CA SER A 72 0.80 -2.29 10.42
C SER A 72 0.66 -3.66 9.72
N TYR A 73 0.87 -3.75 8.40
CA TYR A 73 0.78 -5.03 7.66
C TYR A 73 2.10 -5.82 7.55
N GLY A 74 3.22 -5.22 7.97
CA GLY A 74 4.54 -5.85 7.93
C GLY A 74 5.24 -5.83 6.55
N PRO A 75 6.51 -6.25 6.49
CA PRO A 75 7.38 -6.04 5.33
C PRO A 75 6.98 -6.88 4.11
N LEU A 76 6.39 -8.07 4.31
CA LEU A 76 5.87 -8.89 3.22
C LEU A 76 4.77 -8.18 2.43
N CYS A 77 3.82 -7.59 3.16
CA CYS A 77 2.72 -6.87 2.55
C CYS A 77 3.23 -5.62 1.83
N TRP A 78 4.18 -4.90 2.43
CA TRP A 78 4.77 -3.72 1.81
C TRP A 78 5.46 -4.04 0.47
N VAL A 79 6.25 -5.11 0.40
CA VAL A 79 6.88 -5.56 -0.86
C VAL A 79 5.83 -5.90 -1.92
N ALA A 80 4.74 -6.56 -1.52
CA ALA A 80 3.64 -6.85 -2.44
C ALA A 80 3.01 -5.56 -2.99
N MET A 81 2.82 -4.54 -2.15
CA MET A 81 2.34 -3.22 -2.55
C MET A 81 3.34 -2.48 -3.45
N ALA A 82 4.64 -2.59 -3.18
CA ALA A 82 5.68 -2.02 -4.03
C ALA A 82 5.66 -2.64 -5.44
N ASN A 83 5.47 -3.95 -5.53
CA ASN A 83 5.29 -4.64 -6.81
C ASN A 83 4.02 -4.18 -7.55
N LEU A 84 2.91 -3.97 -6.83
CA LEU A 84 1.71 -3.36 -7.41
C LEU A 84 2.03 -1.98 -7.99
N CYS A 85 2.72 -1.13 -7.23
CA CYS A 85 3.07 0.22 -7.68
C CYS A 85 3.97 0.20 -8.92
N MET A 86 5.00 -0.65 -8.96
CA MET A 86 5.88 -0.76 -10.13
C MET A 86 5.15 -1.27 -11.39
N ALA A 87 4.05 -2.03 -11.20
CA ALA A 87 3.25 -2.58 -12.30
C ALA A 87 2.04 -1.70 -12.69
N THR A 88 1.92 -0.50 -12.13
CA THR A 88 0.72 0.35 -12.27
C THR A 88 1.09 1.79 -12.67
N PRO A 89 0.50 2.34 -13.75
CA PRO A 89 0.95 3.63 -14.30
C PRO A 89 0.44 4.86 -13.53
N ASN A 90 -0.69 4.77 -12.84
CA ASN A 90 -1.34 5.90 -12.15
C ASN A 90 -1.00 5.99 -10.65
N VAL A 91 0.20 5.59 -10.25
CA VAL A 91 0.66 5.66 -8.85
C VAL A 91 1.12 7.07 -8.52
N LEU A 92 0.60 7.65 -7.44
CA LEU A 92 1.07 8.90 -6.88
C LEU A 92 2.29 8.67 -5.97
N ILE A 93 2.12 7.84 -4.94
CA ILE A 93 3.14 7.52 -3.96
C ILE A 93 2.75 6.22 -3.24
N LEU A 94 3.75 5.45 -2.79
CA LEU A 94 3.53 4.33 -1.88
C LEU A 94 3.78 4.78 -0.45
N GLU A 95 2.82 4.58 0.44
CA GLU A 95 3.05 4.80 1.86
C GLU A 95 4.12 3.83 2.37
N ALA A 96 5.14 4.38 3.03
CA ALA A 96 6.14 3.63 3.75
C ALA A 96 6.24 4.25 5.14
N ASN A 97 5.50 3.69 6.10
CA ASN A 97 5.86 3.93 7.50
C ASN A 97 7.27 3.36 7.74
N SER A 98 7.93 3.74 8.83
CA SER A 98 9.17 3.07 9.23
C SER A 98 8.84 1.59 9.43
N LEU A 99 9.05 0.73 8.40
CA LEU A 99 8.85 -0.74 8.26
C LEU A 99 9.09 -1.57 9.55
N ARG A 100 8.33 -1.26 10.60
CA ARG A 100 8.80 -1.27 11.99
C ARG A 100 8.99 -2.71 12.45
N GLU A 101 10.23 -3.06 12.78
CA GLU A 101 10.50 -4.07 13.79
C GLU A 101 11.32 -3.42 14.88
N SER A 102 10.77 -3.37 16.10
CA SER A 102 11.39 -2.72 17.26
C SER A 102 11.12 -3.58 18.48
N PRO A 103 12.14 -4.04 19.23
CA PRO A 103 11.89 -4.65 20.54
C PRO A 103 11.41 -3.61 21.59
N SER A 104 11.86 -2.35 21.50
CA SER A 104 11.42 -1.17 22.30
C SER A 104 12.35 0.05 22.02
N GLY A 105 12.41 0.51 20.76
CA GLY A 105 13.41 1.48 20.25
C GLY A 105 13.44 2.83 20.99
N PRO A 106 14.45 3.72 20.80
CA PRO A 106 15.30 3.99 19.62
C PRO A 106 16.76 3.55 19.83
N LYS A 107 17.71 3.46 18.88
CA LYS A 107 17.95 4.03 17.54
C LYS A 107 18.32 2.91 16.54
N GLY A 108 18.01 3.12 15.26
CA GLY A 108 18.31 2.20 14.14
C GLY A 108 17.03 1.63 13.53
N LEU A 109 16.30 2.48 12.81
CA LEU A 109 15.06 2.14 12.12
C LEU A 109 15.25 0.94 11.17
N ASN A 110 14.31 -0.01 11.23
CA ASN A 110 14.14 -1.14 10.30
C ASN A 110 15.35 -2.04 10.07
N MET A 111 15.59 -2.99 10.98
CA MET A 111 16.44 -4.13 10.62
C MET A 111 15.74 -5.13 9.68
N ASN A 112 14.43 -4.95 9.40
CA ASN A 112 13.66 -5.77 8.46
C ASN A 112 13.99 -7.26 8.59
N GLN A 113 13.96 -7.76 9.84
CA GLN A 113 14.51 -9.06 10.22
C GLN A 113 13.62 -10.20 9.72
N PHE A 114 12.42 -9.86 9.26
CA PHE A 114 11.52 -10.79 8.58
C PHE A 114 12.18 -11.42 7.35
N PHE A 115 12.98 -10.68 6.59
CA PHE A 115 13.64 -11.19 5.39
C PHE A 115 15.12 -11.47 5.65
N LYS A 116 15.67 -12.50 4.98
CA LYS A 116 17.11 -12.80 5.02
C LYS A 116 17.96 -11.65 4.49
N GLU A 117 17.45 -10.96 3.47
CA GLU A 117 18.02 -9.75 2.90
C GLU A 117 17.07 -8.58 3.16
N PRO A 118 17.55 -7.45 3.72
CA PRO A 118 16.67 -6.33 4.00
C PRO A 118 16.17 -5.65 2.71
N ILE A 119 14.95 -5.13 2.76
CA ILE A 119 14.43 -4.15 1.79
C ILE A 119 15.42 -2.99 1.70
N LYS A 120 15.80 -2.63 0.47
CA LYS A 120 16.72 -1.53 0.17
C LYS A 120 15.93 -0.29 -0.23
N ILE A 121 16.25 0.83 0.41
CA ILE A 121 15.71 2.14 0.10
C ILE A 121 16.90 3.09 -0.10
N ASP A 122 16.94 3.78 -1.24
CA ASP A 122 17.91 4.83 -1.57
C ASP A 122 17.20 6.20 -1.51
N GLY A 123 17.38 6.91 -0.40
CA GLY A 123 16.61 8.11 -0.09
C GLY A 123 15.12 7.81 0.03
N TYR A 124 14.34 8.18 -0.99
CA TYR A 124 12.90 7.93 -1.08
C TYR A 124 12.55 6.82 -2.10
N TYR A 125 13.55 6.22 -2.74
CA TYR A 125 13.36 5.24 -3.81
C TYR A 125 13.51 3.81 -3.29
N PHE A 126 12.50 2.98 -3.53
CA PHE A 126 12.60 1.54 -3.33
C PHE A 126 13.50 0.92 -4.41
N VAL A 127 14.46 0.09 -4.00
CA VAL A 127 15.33 -0.65 -4.92
C VAL A 127 14.83 -2.11 -4.98
N PRO A 128 14.17 -2.53 -6.07
CA PRO A 128 13.67 -3.90 -6.21
C PRO A 128 14.83 -4.90 -6.26
N SER A 129 14.62 -6.10 -5.71
CA SER A 129 15.65 -7.12 -5.65
C SER A 129 15.98 -7.76 -7.01
N GLY A 130 15.10 -7.63 -8.00
CA GLY A 130 15.22 -8.27 -9.32
C GLY A 130 15.02 -9.79 -9.33
N LYS A 131 14.74 -10.40 -8.17
CA LYS A 131 14.50 -11.84 -8.04
C LYS A 131 13.02 -12.18 -8.37
N PRO A 132 12.73 -13.39 -8.87
CA PRO A 132 11.35 -13.81 -9.16
C PRO A 132 10.39 -13.76 -7.96
N GLY A 133 9.09 -13.69 -8.24
CA GLY A 133 8.04 -13.63 -7.22
C GLY A 133 8.02 -12.27 -6.52
N LEU A 134 7.88 -12.26 -5.20
CA LEU A 134 8.02 -11.03 -4.41
C LEU A 134 9.49 -10.60 -4.28
N GLY A 135 10.43 -11.47 -4.63
CA GLY A 135 11.85 -11.16 -4.67
C GLY A 135 12.56 -11.16 -3.30
N TYR A 136 11.93 -11.70 -2.26
CA TYR A 136 12.50 -11.81 -0.91
C TYR A 136 12.23 -13.18 -0.31
N GLU A 137 13.20 -13.68 0.46
CA GLU A 137 13.08 -14.89 1.27
C GLU A 137 12.96 -14.51 2.75
N TYR A 138 12.00 -15.12 3.45
CA TYR A 138 11.83 -14.87 4.89
C TYR A 138 12.83 -15.68 5.73
N ASP A 139 13.18 -15.15 6.90
CA ASP A 139 13.94 -15.87 7.91
C ASP A 139 12.97 -16.73 8.75
N GLU A 140 12.97 -18.04 8.49
CA GLU A 140 12.11 -18.98 9.19
C GLU A 140 12.38 -19.04 10.70
N LYS A 141 13.63 -18.90 11.14
CA LYS A 141 13.97 -18.87 12.57
C LYS A 141 13.39 -17.64 13.22
N PHE A 142 13.42 -16.51 12.52
CA PHE A 142 12.80 -15.28 12.98
C PHE A 142 11.27 -15.41 13.11
N VAL A 143 10.62 -15.95 12.07
CA VAL A 143 9.16 -16.14 12.05
C VAL A 143 8.69 -17.09 13.14
N VAL A 144 9.35 -18.24 13.32
CA VAL A 144 8.96 -19.27 14.30
C VAL A 144 9.23 -18.84 15.75
N ASN A 145 10.27 -18.05 16.01
CA ASN A 145 10.60 -17.59 17.36
C ASN A 145 9.66 -16.49 17.90
N ARG A 146 8.87 -15.82 17.04
CA ARG A 146 7.86 -14.85 17.50
C ARG A 146 6.65 -15.56 18.08
N ARG A 147 6.62 -15.68 19.42
CA ARG A 147 5.54 -16.35 20.16
C ARG A 147 4.17 -15.65 20.13
N ARG A 148 4.02 -14.43 19.59
CA ARG A 148 2.72 -13.75 19.45
C ARG A 148 2.70 -12.85 18.22
N LEU A 149 1.87 -13.20 17.24
CA LEU A 149 1.39 -12.33 16.16
C LEU A 149 -0.15 -12.36 16.17
N ALA A 150 -0.74 -12.04 17.32
CA ALA A 150 -2.17 -11.78 17.49
C ALA A 150 -2.33 -10.53 18.33
#